data_AF-A0A7C4LZM6-F1
#
_entry.id   AF-A0A7C4LZM6-F1
#
_cell.length_a   1.000
_cell.length_b   1.000
_cell.length_c   1.000
_cell.angle_alpha   90.00
_cell.angle_beta   90.00
_cell.angle_gamma   90.00
#
_symmetry.space_group_name_H-M   'P 1'
#
loop_
_entity.id
_entity.type
_entity.pdbx_description
1 polymer ?
#
loop_
_entity_poly.entity_id
_entity_poly.type
_entity_poly.pdbx_seq_one_letter_code
_entity_poly.pdbx_strand_id
1 'polypeptide(L)'
;MVRFFCPACFARRPSPSGPCPACGCDAALWTAGHAYRERLIHALSHPIREVQMAAVISLGNRGDLKAAVPLARCALEHPTDIVLAREIVAALRKLPGGPQKEAALTLLQGHPAPAVRKAAAAAGPPKEPRATGKAL
;
A
#
# COMPACT_ATOMS: atom_id res chain seq x y z
N MET A 1 20.30 -15.53 11.96
CA MET A 1 20.16 -14.55 13.07
C MET A 1 18.82 -13.85 12.94
N VAL A 2 17.93 -14.02 13.92
CA VAL A 2 16.60 -13.38 13.92
C VAL A 2 16.76 -11.89 14.19
N ARG A 3 16.08 -11.04 13.40
CA ARG A 3 16.08 -9.59 13.57
C ARG A 3 14.68 -9.16 14.04
N PHE A 4 14.60 -8.47 15.17
CA PHE A 4 13.34 -7.95 15.70
C PHE A 4 13.17 -6.49 15.30
N PHE A 5 11.93 -6.07 15.08
CA PHE A 5 11.56 -4.70 14.76
C PHE A 5 10.42 -4.26 15.69
N CYS A 6 10.44 -3.00 16.10
CA CYS A 6 9.30 -2.42 16.80
C CYS A 6 8.10 -2.34 15.83
N PRO A 7 6.91 -2.83 16.19
CA PRO A 7 5.75 -2.76 15.30
C PRO A 7 5.26 -1.33 15.07
N ALA A 8 5.57 -0.39 15.98
CA ALA A 8 5.15 1.00 15.88
C ALA A 8 6.14 1.88 15.07
N CYS A 9 7.43 1.89 15.42
CA CYS A 9 8.40 2.79 14.77
C CYS A 9 9.36 2.10 13.79
N PHE A 10 9.30 0.77 13.67
CA PHE A 10 10.22 -0.03 12.86
C PHE A 10 11.71 0.13 13.19
N ALA A 11 12.06 0.65 14.37
CA ALA A 11 13.43 0.57 14.86
C ALA A 11 13.82 -0.90 15.05
N ARG A 12 15.04 -1.26 14.61
CA ARG A 12 15.61 -2.58 14.88
C ARG A 12 15.80 -2.74 16.39
N ARG A 13 15.49 -3.93 16.90
CA ARG A 13 15.59 -4.26 18.32
C ARG A 13 16.44 -5.51 18.57
N PRO A 14 17.15 -5.57 19.71
CA PRO A 14 17.87 -6.77 20.12
C PRO A 14 16.93 -7.90 20.59
N SER A 15 15.75 -7.53 21.12
CA SER A 15 14.73 -8.44 21.63
C SER A 15 13.33 -7.90 21.32
N PRO A 16 12.29 -8.75 21.16
CA PRO A 16 10.91 -8.29 21.06
C PRO A 16 10.31 -7.92 22.44
N SER A 17 10.95 -8.30 23.56
CA SER A 17 10.42 -8.10 24.92
C SER A 17 10.66 -6.68 25.46
N GLY A 18 9.70 -6.18 26.24
CA GLY A 18 9.75 -4.86 26.87
C GLY A 18 9.52 -3.68 25.91
N PRO A 19 9.47 -2.46 26.45
CA PRO A 19 9.21 -1.25 25.67
C PRO A 19 10.33 -1.00 24.65
N CYS A 20 9.95 -0.41 23.52
CA CYS A 20 10.90 -0.06 22.48
C CYS A 20 11.86 1.03 22.99
N PRO A 21 13.19 0.87 22.87
CA PRO A 21 14.13 1.90 23.30
C PRO A 21 14.09 3.16 22.44
N ALA A 22 13.55 3.09 21.22
CA ALA A 22 13.49 4.23 20.30
C ALA A 22 12.22 5.09 20.47
N CYS A 23 11.07 4.47 20.75
CA CYS A 23 9.79 5.19 20.83
C CYS A 23 8.98 4.91 22.11
N GLY A 24 9.50 4.11 23.04
CA GLY A 24 8.83 3.74 24.30
C GLY A 24 7.64 2.77 24.15
N CYS A 25 7.24 2.44 22.92
CA CYS A 25 6.07 1.60 22.66
C CYS A 25 6.23 0.17 23.19
N ASP A 26 5.22 -0.33 23.91
CA ASP A 26 5.04 -1.74 24.20
C ASP A 26 4.38 -2.45 23.01
N ALA A 27 5.04 -3.47 22.47
CA ALA A 27 4.59 -4.17 21.27
C ALA A 27 3.27 -4.94 21.47
N ALA A 28 3.03 -5.48 22.66
CA ALA A 28 1.81 -6.22 22.97
C ALA A 28 0.63 -5.26 23.08
N LEU A 29 0.80 -4.16 23.82
CA LEU A 29 -0.24 -3.12 23.93
C LEU A 29 -0.55 -2.49 22.58
N TRP A 30 0.47 -2.19 21.77
CA TRP A 30 0.26 -1.66 20.43
C TRP A 30 -0.53 -2.62 19.54
N THR A 31 -0.19 -3.91 19.58
CA THR A 31 -0.88 -4.92 18.78
C THR A 31 -2.33 -5.11 19.22
N ALA A 32 -2.60 -5.05 20.51
CA ALA A 32 -3.95 -5.14 21.07
C ALA A 32 -4.80 -3.89 20.72
N GLY A 33 -4.17 -2.72 20.66
CA GLY A 33 -4.85 -1.45 20.35
C GLY A 33 -5.13 -1.19 18.86
N HIS A 34 -4.56 -1.98 17.94
CA HIS A 34 -4.70 -1.76 16.49
C HIS A 34 -5.31 -2.96 15.79
N ALA A 35 -6.38 -2.71 15.02
CA ALA A 35 -6.99 -3.73 14.21
C ALA A 35 -5.98 -4.29 13.20
N TYR A 36 -6.12 -5.57 12.84
CA TYR A 36 -5.16 -6.24 11.94
C TYR A 36 -4.94 -5.47 10.63
N ARG A 37 -6.00 -4.89 10.07
CA ARG A 37 -5.94 -4.01 8.90
C ARG A 37 -5.05 -2.78 9.11
N GLU A 38 -5.18 -2.11 10.24
CA GLU A 38 -4.39 -0.91 10.55
C GLU A 38 -2.92 -1.28 10.67
N ARG A 39 -2.63 -2.43 11.27
CA ARG A 39 -1.27 -2.98 11.34
C ARG A 39 -0.70 -3.29 9.95
N LEU A 40 -1.51 -3.82 9.03
CA LEU A 40 -1.07 -4.06 7.65
C LEU A 40 -0.85 -2.76 6.87
N ILE A 41 -1.74 -1.77 7.01
CA ILE A 41 -1.57 -0.45 6.40
C ILE A 41 -0.30 0.21 6.92
N HIS A 42 -0.05 0.14 8.23
CA HIS A 42 1.17 0.65 8.85
C HIS A 42 2.43 -0.03 8.30
N ALA A 43 2.38 -1.34 8.08
CA ALA A 43 3.49 -2.12 7.53
C ALA A 43 3.88 -1.75 6.08
N LEU A 44 3.07 -0.96 5.36
CA LEU A 44 3.45 -0.42 4.05
C LEU A 44 4.68 0.50 4.11
N SER A 45 4.92 1.13 5.27
CA SER A 45 6.09 1.99 5.50
C SER A 45 7.25 1.24 6.18
N HIS A 46 7.20 -0.10 6.27
CA HIS A 46 8.26 -0.87 6.91
C HIS A 46 9.59 -0.74 6.12
N PRO A 47 10.76 -0.59 6.75
CA PRO A 47 12.04 -0.44 6.06
C PRO A 47 12.53 -1.72 5.34
N ILE A 48 11.78 -2.82 5.42
CA ILE A 48 12.14 -4.10 4.80
C ILE A 48 11.15 -4.33 3.67
N ARG A 49 11.70 -4.48 2.47
CA ARG A 49 10.93 -4.57 1.24
C ARG A 49 9.99 -5.76 1.20
N GLU A 50 10.42 -6.89 1.75
CA GLU A 50 9.65 -8.12 1.85
C GLU A 50 8.43 -7.95 2.78
N VAL A 51 8.57 -7.17 3.85
CA VAL A 51 7.46 -6.85 4.77
C VAL A 51 6.44 -5.95 4.08
N GLN A 52 6.90 -4.92 3.36
CA GLN A 52 6.02 -4.09 2.54
C GLN A 52 5.25 -4.94 1.52
N MET A 53 5.95 -5.87 0.85
CA MET A 53 5.32 -6.75 -0.14
C MET A 53 4.25 -7.64 0.49
N ALA A 54 4.56 -8.26 1.62
CA ALA A 54 3.61 -9.10 2.35
C ALA A 54 2.38 -8.30 2.80
N ALA A 55 2.57 -7.05 3.22
CA ALA A 55 1.48 -6.15 3.57
C ALA A 55 0.59 -5.84 2.35
N VAL A 56 1.17 -5.46 1.21
CA VAL A 56 0.43 -5.20 -0.05
C VAL A 56 -0.40 -6.41 -0.46
N ILE A 57 0.21 -7.60 -0.51
CA ILE A 57 -0.47 -8.85 -0.89
C ILE A 57 -1.61 -9.16 0.07
N SER A 58 -1.35 -9.03 1.38
CA SER A 58 -2.35 -9.30 2.42
C SER A 58 -3.54 -8.35 2.36
N LEU A 59 -3.29 -7.06 2.12
CA LEU A 59 -4.35 -6.05 1.98
C LEU A 59 -5.22 -6.33 0.74
N GLY A 60 -4.60 -6.66 -0.40
CA GLY A 60 -5.33 -7.05 -1.61
C GLY A 60 -6.19 -8.29 -1.42
N ASN A 61 -5.63 -9.35 -0.81
CA ASN A 61 -6.36 -10.59 -0.55
C ASN A 61 -7.52 -10.42 0.44
N ARG A 62 -7.44 -9.42 1.34
CA ARG A 62 -8.51 -9.11 2.31
C ARG A 62 -9.66 -8.32 1.69
N GLY A 63 -9.48 -7.68 0.54
CA GLY A 63 -10.55 -6.93 -0.14
C GLY A 63 -11.04 -5.69 0.61
N ASP A 64 -10.28 -5.15 1.56
CA ASP A 64 -10.73 -4.02 2.36
C ASP A 64 -10.49 -2.67 1.66
N LEU A 65 -11.58 -1.96 1.35
CA LEU A 65 -11.54 -0.69 0.62
C LEU A 65 -10.78 0.42 1.32
N LYS A 66 -10.67 0.39 2.66
CA LYS A 66 -9.91 1.40 3.40
C LYS A 66 -8.41 1.33 3.10
N ALA A 67 -7.92 0.21 2.56
CA ALA A 67 -6.54 0.05 2.13
C ALA A 67 -6.22 0.67 0.76
N ALA A 68 -7.23 1.03 -0.05
CA ALA A 68 -7.01 1.44 -1.44
C ALA A 68 -6.10 2.68 -1.56
N VAL A 69 -6.44 3.77 -0.86
CA VAL A 69 -5.64 5.01 -0.91
C VAL A 69 -4.26 4.84 -0.26
N PRO A 70 -4.10 4.19 0.91
CA PRO A 70 -2.79 3.87 1.47
C PRO A 70 -1.88 3.08 0.51
N LEU A 71 -2.44 2.08 -0.19
CA LEU A 71 -1.71 1.33 -1.21
C LEU A 71 -1.19 2.24 -2.32
N ALA A 72 -2.04 3.12 -2.87
CA ALA A 72 -1.62 4.06 -3.91
C ALA A 72 -0.52 5.03 -3.42
N ARG A 73 -0.62 5.53 -2.18
CA ARG A 73 0.39 6.42 -1.59
C ARG A 73 1.74 5.73 -1.43
N CYS A 74 1.75 4.47 -0.96
CA CYS A 74 2.98 3.68 -0.84
C CYS A 74 3.76 3.59 -2.16
N ALA A 75 3.07 3.38 -3.29
CA ALA A 75 3.71 3.40 -4.61
C ALA A 75 4.28 4.77 -4.98
N LEU A 76 3.63 5.87 -4.59
CA LEU A 76 4.09 7.24 -4.88
C LEU A 76 5.26 7.68 -3.99
N GLU A 77 5.35 7.16 -2.77
CA GLU A 77 6.47 7.38 -1.85
C GLU A 77 7.74 6.63 -2.28
N HIS A 78 7.58 5.55 -3.04
CA HIS A 78 8.67 4.73 -3.57
C HIS A 78 8.63 4.65 -5.12
N PRO A 79 8.74 5.79 -5.83
CA PRO A 79 8.42 5.86 -7.26
C PRO A 79 9.38 5.08 -8.17
N THR A 80 10.56 4.73 -7.65
CA THR A 80 11.57 3.92 -8.37
C THR A 80 11.33 2.41 -8.20
N ASP A 81 10.55 1.98 -7.21
CA ASP A 81 10.24 0.56 -6.98
C ASP A 81 9.06 0.11 -7.85
N ILE A 82 9.36 -0.11 -9.12
CA ILE A 82 8.34 -0.47 -10.12
C ILE A 82 7.70 -1.82 -9.80
N VAL A 83 8.44 -2.73 -9.15
CA VAL A 83 7.92 -4.04 -8.74
C VAL A 83 6.87 -3.88 -7.65
N LEU A 84 7.12 -3.03 -6.64
CA LEU A 84 6.16 -2.72 -5.57
C LEU A 84 4.92 -2.06 -6.15
N ALA A 85 5.11 -1.04 -6.99
CA ALA A 85 4.02 -0.29 -7.58
C ALA A 85 3.13 -1.18 -8.46
N ARG A 86 3.69 -2.13 -9.19
CA ARG A 86 2.89 -3.11 -9.97
C ARG A 86 2.12 -4.07 -9.09
N GLU A 87 2.71 -4.55 -7.99
CA GLU A 87 2.00 -5.40 -7.04
C GLU A 87 0.88 -4.63 -6.33
N ILE A 88 1.10 -3.35 -6.02
CA ILE A 88 0.06 -2.44 -5.50
C ILE A 88 -1.12 -2.34 -6.47
N VAL A 89 -0.86 -2.15 -7.77
CA VAL A 89 -1.94 -2.14 -8.79
C VAL A 89 -2.67 -3.48 -8.82
N ALA A 90 -1.95 -4.61 -8.73
CA ALA A 90 -2.55 -5.94 -8.68
C ALA A 90 -3.43 -6.12 -7.43
N ALA A 91 -2.99 -5.64 -6.26
CA ALA A 91 -3.75 -5.65 -5.03
C ALA A 91 -5.02 -4.79 -5.14
N LEU A 92 -4.93 -3.60 -5.73
CA LEU A 92 -6.09 -2.73 -5.98
C LEU A 92 -7.13 -3.39 -6.89
N ARG A 93 -6.71 -4.18 -7.88
CA ARG A 93 -7.64 -4.93 -8.75
C ARG A 93 -8.50 -5.93 -7.97
N LYS A 94 -7.94 -6.55 -6.93
CA LYS A 94 -8.64 -7.52 -6.05
C LYS A 94 -9.64 -6.85 -5.10
N LEU A 95 -9.51 -5.56 -4.84
CA LEU A 95 -10.47 -4.83 -4.02
C LEU A 95 -11.83 -4.74 -4.74
N PRO A 96 -12.96 -4.75 -4.01
CA PRO A 96 -14.27 -4.52 -4.60
C PRO A 96 -14.33 -3.15 -5.29
N GLY A 97 -15.26 -2.99 -6.22
CA GLY A 97 -15.50 -1.69 -6.87
C GLY A 97 -15.96 -0.64 -5.84
N GLY A 98 -15.60 0.63 -6.05
CA GLY A 98 -16.03 1.71 -5.18
C GLY A 98 -15.14 2.95 -5.28
N PRO A 99 -15.61 4.09 -4.76
CA PRO A 99 -14.94 5.38 -4.94
C PRO A 99 -13.50 5.40 -4.40
N GLN A 100 -13.20 4.63 -3.36
CA GLN A 100 -11.85 4.54 -2.80
C GLN A 100 -10.87 3.83 -3.74
N LYS A 101 -11.32 2.74 -4.40
CA LYS A 101 -10.53 2.04 -5.42
C LYS A 101 -10.29 2.94 -6.62
N GLU A 102 -11.33 3.65 -7.06
CA GLU A 102 -11.22 4.56 -8.21
C GLU A 102 -10.32 5.75 -7.95
N ALA A 103 -10.41 6.34 -6.75
CA ALA A 103 -9.49 7.39 -6.32
C ALA A 103 -8.04 6.87 -6.30
N ALA A 104 -7.80 5.68 -5.75
CA ALA A 104 -6.47 5.08 -5.69
C ALA A 104 -5.88 4.82 -7.09
N LEU A 105 -6.67 4.26 -8.01
CA LEU A 105 -6.22 4.01 -9.38
C LEU A 105 -5.99 5.31 -10.15
N THR A 106 -6.81 6.33 -9.90
CA THR A 106 -6.62 7.67 -10.48
C THR A 106 -5.33 8.31 -10.00
N LEU A 107 -5.00 8.21 -8.70
CA LEU A 107 -3.72 8.67 -8.15
C LEU A 107 -2.52 8.01 -8.87
N LEU A 108 -2.60 6.69 -9.12
CA LEU A 108 -1.52 5.96 -9.79
C LEU A 108 -1.40 6.27 -11.29
N GLN A 109 -2.40 6.89 -11.92
CA GLN A 109 -2.24 7.45 -13.25
C GLN A 109 -1.27 8.66 -13.27
N GLY A 110 -0.96 9.25 -12.12
CA GLY A 110 0.08 10.28 -11.97
C GLY A 110 1.49 9.72 -11.68
N HIS A 111 1.66 8.40 -11.57
CA HIS A 111 2.95 7.81 -11.18
C HIS A 111 4.07 8.10 -12.20
N PRO A 112 5.34 8.38 -11.78
CA PRO A 112 6.43 8.73 -12.70
C PRO A 112 6.73 7.66 -13.76
N ALA A 113 6.64 6.39 -13.38
CA ALA A 113 6.86 5.27 -14.29
C ALA A 113 5.69 5.01 -15.25
N PRO A 114 5.90 5.01 -16.58
CA PRO A 114 4.85 4.77 -17.57
C PRO A 114 4.15 3.40 -17.43
N ALA A 115 4.90 2.38 -17.02
CA ALA A 115 4.36 1.03 -16.83
C ALA A 115 3.27 1.00 -15.73
N VAL A 116 3.47 1.76 -14.65
CA VAL A 116 2.50 1.85 -13.54
C VAL A 116 1.27 2.62 -13.98
N ARG A 117 1.43 3.75 -14.68
CA ARG A 117 0.28 4.51 -15.22
C ARG A 117 -0.60 3.68 -16.13
N LYS A 118 0.02 2.92 -17.05
CA LYS A 118 -0.70 2.01 -17.96
C LYS A 118 -1.43 0.91 -17.19
N ALA A 119 -0.77 0.30 -16.21
CA ALA A 119 -1.39 -0.73 -15.37
C ALA A 119 -2.58 -0.18 -14.57
N ALA A 120 -2.45 1.01 -13.98
CA ALA A 120 -3.52 1.67 -13.23
C ALA A 120 -4.70 2.04 -14.13
N ALA A 121 -4.45 2.57 -15.33
CA ALA A 121 -5.51 2.87 -16.30
C ALA A 121 -6.26 1.61 -16.78
N ALA A 122 -5.57 0.49 -16.96
CA ALA A 122 -6.18 -0.80 -17.33
C ALA A 122 -6.94 -1.47 -16.18
N ALA A 123 -6.63 -1.08 -14.93
CA ALA A 123 -7.28 -1.59 -13.73
C ALA A 123 -8.51 -0.76 -13.30
N GLY A 124 -8.59 0.50 -13.74
CA GLY A 124 -9.73 1.39 -13.52
C GLY A 124 -10.86 1.14 -14.51
N PRO A 125 -12.00 1.83 -14.36
CA PRO A 125 -13.10 1.77 -15.29
C PRO A 125 -12.61 2.19 -16.67
N PRO A 126 -13.17 1.60 -17.75
CA PRO A 126 -12.88 2.04 -19.10
C PRO A 126 -13.11 3.56 -19.17
N LYS A 127 -12.09 4.29 -19.65
CA LYS A 127 -12.26 5.71 -19.95
C LYS A 127 -13.35 5.83 -21.00
N GLU A 128 -14.40 6.59 -20.72
CA GLU A 128 -15.38 6.95 -21.73
C GLU A 128 -14.65 7.54 -22.94
N PRO A 129 -15.01 7.14 -24.18
CA PRO A 129 -14.35 7.66 -25.36
C PRO A 129 -14.50 9.17 -25.36
N ARG A 130 -13.36 9.88 -25.42
CA ARG A 130 -13.38 11.32 -25.68
C ARG A 130 -14.14 11.52 -26.99
N ALA A 131 -15.25 12.25 -26.94
CA ALA A 131 -15.95 12.70 -28.14
C ALA A 131 -14.94 13.43 -29.02
N THR A 132 -14.44 12.77 -30.05
CA THR A 132 -13.73 13.41 -31.14
C THR A 132 -14.73 14.33 -31.81
N GLY A 133 -14.71 15.60 -31.41
CA GLY A 133 -15.36 16.67 -32.14
C GLY A 133 -14.79 16.70 -33.55
N LYS A 134 -15.48 16.06 -34.49
CA LYS A 134 -15.34 16.34 -35.91
C LYS A 134 -15.95 17.73 -36.12
N ALA A 135 -15.10 18.75 -36.21
CA ALA A 135 -15.47 20.00 -36.85
C ALA A 135 -15.66 19.72 -38.36
N LEU A 136 -16.69 20.36 -38.91
CA LEU A 136 -17.17 20.26 -40.29
C LEU A 136 -16.08 20.49 -41.35
#